data_AF-A0A0Q4NE87-F1
#
_entry.id   AF-A0A0Q4NE87-F1
#
_cell.length_a   1.000
_cell.length_b   1.000
_cell.length_c   1.000
_cell.angle_alpha   90.00
_cell.angle_beta   90.00
_cell.angle_gamma   90.00
#
_symmetry.space_group_name_H-M   'P 1'
#
loop_
_entity.id
_entity.type
_entity.pdbx_description
1 polymer ?
#
loop_
_entity_poly.entity_id
_entity_poly.type
_entity_poly.pdbx_seq_one_letter_code
_entity_poly.pdbx_strand_id
1 'polypeptide(L)'
;MRVPIIKVDQLWHIGDLDITRKFACGRSQEGNLFSVSRCPAAWREIVKLGGFDLYEGNAGYTLMDMLSITHPATQAGRQLHAQVKRWSYQQGLLESRSILQGQYYDDELEQTCLVRLTEQDVDDAEPDQYERIDQVTIHAPTEKLCEIHKLRSSEDADAFDFALIEWARIHHRATLDGVYWNERYNPSAYGAPRAGLFEVNIEHLIKCDTYPENEHELIQVGRVTWAQLQRETQYGQ
;
A
#
# COMPACT_ATOMS: atom_id res chain seq x y z
N MET A 1 11.86 -19.48 1.54
CA MET A 1 11.00 -18.37 2.01
C MET A 1 9.90 -18.17 0.98
N ARG A 2 8.64 -18.00 1.36
CA ARG A 2 7.53 -17.94 0.40
C ARG A 2 6.95 -16.53 0.42
N VAL A 3 7.47 -15.67 -0.45
CA VAL A 3 6.85 -14.39 -0.75
C VAL A 3 5.57 -14.68 -1.55
N PRO A 4 4.40 -14.17 -1.14
CA PRO A 4 3.17 -14.33 -1.90
C PRO A 4 3.21 -13.44 -3.15
N ILE A 5 3.02 -14.03 -4.34
CA ILE A 5 3.20 -13.35 -5.62
C ILE A 5 1.89 -13.23 -6.37
N ILE A 6 1.68 -12.04 -6.93
CA ILE A 6 0.63 -11.68 -7.86
C ILE A 6 1.25 -11.43 -9.23
N LYS A 7 0.63 -12.00 -10.27
CA LYS A 7 0.95 -11.78 -11.69
C LYS A 7 -0.22 -11.05 -12.34
N VAL A 8 0.10 -9.98 -13.05
CA VAL A 8 -0.89 -9.17 -13.78
C VAL A 8 -0.29 -8.74 -15.12
N ASP A 9 -1.05 -8.84 -16.21
CA ASP A 9 -0.50 -8.53 -17.54
C ASP A 9 -0.45 -7.03 -17.81
N GLN A 10 -1.44 -6.31 -17.26
CA GLN A 10 -1.74 -4.93 -17.62
C GLN A 10 -2.03 -4.08 -16.38
N LEU A 11 -1.47 -2.87 -16.37
CA LEU A 11 -1.64 -1.87 -15.32
C LEU A 11 -1.79 -0.48 -15.94
N TRP A 12 -2.50 0.40 -15.26
CA TRP A 12 -2.74 1.77 -15.70
C TRP A 12 -2.23 2.78 -14.69
N HIS A 13 -1.70 3.89 -15.19
CA HIS A 13 -1.33 5.06 -14.43
C HIS A 13 -2.26 6.23 -14.78
N ILE A 14 -2.65 7.02 -13.78
CA ILE A 14 -3.35 8.30 -13.99
C ILE A 14 -2.51 9.37 -13.32
N GLY A 15 -2.01 10.33 -14.10
CA GLY A 15 -1.13 11.36 -13.56
C GLY A 15 -0.06 11.81 -14.54
N ASP A 16 0.89 12.56 -13.99
CA ASP A 16 2.07 13.02 -14.72
C ASP A 16 3.16 11.94 -14.68
N LEU A 17 3.86 11.73 -15.79
CA LEU A 17 5.00 10.81 -15.87
C LEU A 17 6.30 11.43 -15.30
N ASP A 18 6.31 12.73 -15.00
CA ASP A 18 7.41 13.37 -14.29
C ASP A 18 7.44 12.94 -12.81
N ILE A 19 8.27 11.93 -12.53
CA ILE A 19 8.47 11.37 -11.19
C ILE A 19 8.92 12.41 -10.15
N THR A 20 9.57 13.51 -10.57
CA THR A 20 9.99 14.57 -9.64
C THR A 20 8.80 15.29 -9.01
N ARG A 21 7.62 15.20 -9.63
CA ARG A 21 6.37 15.81 -9.16
C ARG A 21 5.54 14.89 -8.28
N LYS A 22 5.96 13.65 -8.03
CA LYS A 22 5.17 12.65 -7.28
C LYS A 22 4.65 13.17 -5.92
N PHE A 23 5.44 13.98 -5.22
CA PHE A 23 5.09 14.54 -3.92
C PHE A 23 4.69 16.02 -3.96
N ALA A 24 4.50 16.60 -5.15
CA ALA A 24 4.17 18.03 -5.31
C ALA A 24 2.83 18.38 -4.65
N CYS A 25 1.88 17.44 -4.61
CA CYS A 25 0.57 17.60 -3.98
C CYS A 25 0.52 17.02 -2.55
N GLY A 26 1.66 16.64 -1.96
CA GLY A 26 1.75 16.08 -0.62
C GLY A 26 2.21 14.62 -0.60
N ARG A 27 1.53 13.79 0.21
CA ARG A 27 1.88 12.38 0.47
C ARG A 27 1.18 11.42 -0.50
N SER A 28 1.76 10.23 -0.69
CA SER A 28 1.19 9.13 -1.48
C SER A 28 0.99 7.91 -0.59
N GLN A 29 -0.15 7.22 -0.76
CA GLN A 29 -0.46 6.00 -0.01
C GLN A 29 0.47 4.83 -0.41
N GLU A 30 1.08 4.88 -1.60
CA GLU A 30 2.08 3.93 -2.06
C GLU A 30 3.52 4.40 -1.75
N GLY A 31 3.68 5.50 -1.01
CA GLY A 31 4.97 6.07 -0.66
C GLY A 31 5.70 6.61 -1.88
N ASN A 32 6.93 6.17 -2.14
CA ASN A 32 7.78 6.61 -3.27
C ASN A 32 7.68 5.71 -4.50
N LEU A 33 6.71 4.79 -4.56
CA LEU A 33 6.49 3.90 -5.71
C LEU A 33 5.80 4.60 -6.87
N PHE A 34 5.95 4.10 -8.10
CA PHE A 34 5.13 4.58 -9.22
C PHE A 34 3.73 3.96 -9.13
N SER A 35 2.73 4.79 -8.82
CA SER A 35 1.37 4.35 -8.50
C SER A 35 0.63 3.92 -9.78
N VAL A 36 0.16 2.68 -9.81
CA VAL A 36 -0.60 2.11 -10.92
C VAL A 36 -1.75 1.23 -10.41
N SER A 37 -2.73 0.93 -11.23
CA SER A 37 -3.87 0.11 -10.84
C SER A 37 -4.42 -0.69 -12.01
N ARG A 38 -5.15 -1.77 -11.71
CA ARG A 38 -6.01 -2.48 -12.67
C ARG A 38 -7.42 -1.88 -12.78
N CYS A 39 -7.72 -0.87 -11.97
CA CYS A 39 -9.03 -0.23 -11.87
C CYS A 39 -8.89 1.30 -11.98
N PRO A 40 -8.32 1.83 -13.08
CA PRO A 40 -8.11 3.27 -13.26
C PRO A 40 -9.40 4.11 -13.12
N ALA A 41 -10.56 3.65 -13.59
CA ALA A 41 -11.83 4.39 -13.49
C ALA A 41 -12.27 4.52 -12.03
N ALA A 42 -12.22 3.44 -11.26
CA ALA A 42 -12.48 3.49 -9.82
C ALA A 42 -11.51 4.45 -9.12
N TRP A 43 -10.21 4.35 -9.39
CA TRP A 43 -9.23 5.24 -8.75
C TRP A 43 -9.43 6.70 -9.12
N ARG A 44 -9.74 7.02 -10.39
CA ARG A 44 -10.09 8.38 -10.81
C ARG A 44 -11.18 8.99 -9.92
N GLU A 45 -12.19 8.21 -9.55
CA GLU A 45 -13.29 8.64 -8.69
C GLU A 45 -12.85 8.75 -7.23
N ILE A 46 -12.16 7.74 -6.70
CA ILE A 46 -11.73 7.65 -5.30
C ILE A 46 -10.78 8.80 -4.92
N VAL A 47 -9.73 9.02 -5.73
CA VAL A 47 -8.71 10.05 -5.47
C VAL A 47 -8.96 11.36 -6.21
N LYS A 48 -10.10 11.48 -6.92
CA LYS A 48 -10.52 12.68 -7.66
C LYS A 48 -9.47 13.17 -8.67
N LEU A 49 -8.84 12.25 -9.41
CA LEU A 49 -7.81 12.53 -10.41
C LEU A 49 -8.38 13.01 -11.78
N GLY A 50 -9.48 13.76 -11.76
CA GLY A 50 -10.04 14.32 -12.98
C GLY A 50 -9.05 15.27 -13.68
N GLY A 51 -8.94 15.17 -15.01
CA GLY A 51 -8.12 16.07 -15.83
C GLY A 51 -6.66 15.66 -16.02
N PHE A 52 -6.24 14.52 -15.44
CA PHE A 52 -4.93 13.94 -15.73
C PHE A 52 -5.00 12.92 -16.87
N ASP A 53 -3.85 12.73 -17.52
CA ASP A 53 -3.68 11.75 -18.58
C ASP A 53 -3.72 10.32 -18.04
N LEU A 54 -4.33 9.42 -18.81
CA LEU A 54 -4.36 7.99 -18.57
C LEU A 54 -3.25 7.33 -19.41
N TYR A 55 -2.47 6.47 -18.78
CA TYR A 55 -1.45 5.67 -19.43
C TYR A 55 -1.62 4.20 -19.11
N GLU A 56 -1.33 3.36 -20.09
CA GLU A 56 -1.40 1.91 -20.02
C GLU A 56 -0.01 1.31 -20.17
N GLY A 57 0.32 0.35 -19.31
CA GLY A 57 1.48 -0.52 -19.46
C GLY A 57 1.06 -1.97 -19.59
N ASN A 58 1.56 -2.65 -20.62
CA ASN A 58 1.32 -4.06 -20.90
C ASN A 58 2.65 -4.80 -21.03
N ALA A 59 3.23 -5.16 -19.88
CA ALA A 59 4.57 -5.74 -19.80
C ALA A 59 4.61 -7.09 -19.07
N GLY A 60 3.51 -7.53 -18.46
CA GLY A 60 3.52 -8.68 -17.55
C GLY A 60 4.30 -8.38 -16.27
N TYR A 61 3.58 -8.03 -15.20
CA TYR A 61 4.14 -7.62 -13.93
C TYR A 61 4.10 -8.74 -12.89
N THR A 62 5.18 -8.82 -12.11
CA THR A 62 5.38 -9.72 -10.98
C THR A 62 5.44 -8.91 -9.70
N LEU A 63 4.42 -9.02 -8.86
CA LEU A 63 4.21 -8.13 -7.72
C LEU A 63 4.07 -8.92 -6.42
N MET A 64 4.51 -8.35 -5.30
CA MET A 64 4.26 -8.94 -3.98
C MET A 64 2.84 -8.63 -3.49
N ASP A 65 2.09 -9.64 -3.02
CA ASP A 65 0.79 -9.46 -2.37
C ASP A 65 0.99 -8.90 -0.95
N MET A 66 0.79 -7.60 -0.80
CA MET A 66 0.98 -6.88 0.47
C MET A 66 -0.01 -7.35 1.53
N LEU A 67 -1.29 -7.47 1.17
CA LEU A 67 -2.38 -7.76 2.11
C LEU A 67 -2.25 -9.15 2.75
N SER A 68 -1.70 -10.12 2.02
CA SER A 68 -1.39 -11.45 2.57
C SER A 68 -0.33 -11.44 3.67
N ILE A 69 0.46 -10.35 3.77
CA ILE A 69 1.52 -10.18 4.78
C ILE A 69 1.04 -9.24 5.89
N THR A 70 0.39 -8.13 5.55
CA THR A 70 -0.08 -7.11 6.51
C THR A 70 -1.33 -7.58 7.27
N HIS A 71 -2.16 -8.43 6.65
CA HIS A 71 -3.30 -9.10 7.29
C HIS A 71 -3.15 -10.63 7.17
N PRO A 72 -2.18 -11.23 7.88
CA PRO A 72 -1.75 -12.60 7.61
C PRO A 72 -2.74 -13.65 8.13
N ALA A 73 -3.53 -14.22 7.22
CA ALA A 73 -4.44 -15.34 7.53
C ALA A 73 -3.69 -16.69 7.72
N THR A 74 -2.53 -16.85 7.08
CA THR A 74 -1.76 -18.12 7.09
C THR A 74 -0.56 -18.08 8.05
N GLN A 75 -0.09 -19.25 8.48
CA GLN A 75 1.12 -19.34 9.31
C GLN A 75 2.35 -18.80 8.58
N ALA A 76 2.48 -19.06 7.27
CA ALA A 76 3.58 -18.55 6.46
C ALA A 76 3.55 -17.01 6.38
N GLY A 77 2.36 -16.42 6.17
CA GLY A 77 2.18 -14.96 6.21
C GLY A 77 2.59 -14.37 7.56
N ARG A 78 2.17 -14.98 8.67
CA ARG A 78 2.54 -14.53 10.04
C ARG A 78 4.04 -14.58 10.28
N GLN A 79 4.72 -15.64 9.81
CA GLN A 79 6.18 -15.77 9.91
C GLN A 79 6.89 -14.69 9.10
N LEU A 80 6.45 -14.43 7.87
CA LEU A 80 7.02 -13.38 7.02
C LEU A 80 6.79 -12.00 7.62
N HIS A 81 5.56 -11.70 8.08
CA HIS A 81 5.23 -10.46 8.77
C HIS A 81 6.16 -10.20 9.96
N ALA A 82 6.31 -11.18 10.87
CA ALA A 82 7.20 -11.07 12.02
C ALA A 82 8.67 -10.90 11.62
N GLN A 83 9.11 -11.58 10.56
CA GLN A 83 10.46 -11.45 10.03
C GLN A 83 10.74 -10.06 9.48
N VAL A 84 9.86 -9.55 8.61
CA VAL A 84 10.00 -8.22 8.02
C VAL A 84 9.98 -7.18 9.13
N LYS A 85 9.05 -7.27 10.07
CA LYS A 85 8.97 -6.35 11.20
C LYS A 85 10.28 -6.27 11.99
N ARG A 86 10.85 -7.44 12.35
CA ARG A 86 12.16 -7.50 13.02
C ARG A 86 13.28 -6.90 12.18
N TRP A 87 13.31 -7.19 10.88
CA TRP A 87 14.28 -6.60 9.96
C TRP A 87 14.15 -5.07 9.90
N SER A 88 12.91 -4.55 9.85
CA SER A 88 12.65 -3.11 9.78
C SER A 88 13.14 -2.36 11.01
N TYR A 89 12.99 -2.93 12.20
CA TYR A 89 13.62 -2.39 13.43
C TYR A 89 15.14 -2.40 13.35
N GLN A 90 15.74 -3.51 12.89
CA GLN A 90 17.20 -3.63 12.76
C GLN A 90 17.78 -2.67 11.72
N GLN A 91 17.03 -2.33 10.67
CA GLN A 91 17.44 -1.35 9.67
C GLN A 91 17.18 0.11 10.08
N GLY A 92 16.61 0.33 11.27
CA GLY A 92 16.22 1.65 11.75
C GLY A 92 15.17 2.31 10.85
N LEU A 93 14.22 1.52 10.32
CA LEU A 93 13.10 2.04 9.53
C LEU A 93 11.87 2.26 10.40
N LEU A 94 11.63 1.35 11.35
CA LEU A 94 10.52 1.43 12.30
C LEU A 94 11.04 1.59 13.72
N GLU A 95 10.23 2.23 14.56
CA GLU A 95 10.39 2.29 16.00
C GLU A 95 9.08 1.96 16.71
N SER A 96 9.17 1.50 17.96
CA SER A 96 7.98 1.25 18.77
C SER A 96 7.63 2.53 19.48
N ARG A 97 6.40 3.02 19.27
CA ARG A 97 5.87 4.21 19.92
C ARG A 97 4.58 3.86 20.62
N SER A 98 4.42 4.32 21.86
CA SER A 98 3.14 4.23 22.57
C SER A 98 2.32 5.47 22.27
N ILE A 99 1.07 5.27 21.87
CA ILE A 99 0.11 6.34 21.57
C ILE A 99 -1.16 6.12 22.38
N LEU A 100 -1.97 7.16 22.54
CA LEU A 100 -3.30 7.05 23.11
C LEU A 100 -4.30 6.83 21.97
N GLN A 101 -5.23 5.91 22.18
CA GLN A 101 -6.28 5.58 21.23
C GLN A 101 -7.64 5.62 21.94
N GLY A 102 -8.48 6.56 21.53
CA GLY A 102 -9.87 6.65 21.94
C GLY A 102 -10.75 5.74 21.09
N GLN A 103 -11.73 5.12 21.72
CA GLN A 103 -12.81 4.37 21.10
C GLN A 103 -14.10 5.16 21.30
N TYR A 104 -14.88 5.36 20.24
CA TYR A 104 -16.21 5.98 20.31
C TYR A 104 -17.18 5.28 19.36
N TYR A 105 -18.47 5.34 19.64
CA TYR A 105 -19.51 4.86 18.74
C TYR A 105 -19.99 6.00 17.84
N ASP A 106 -19.92 5.79 16.53
CA ASP A 106 -20.44 6.70 15.52
C ASP A 106 -21.87 6.24 15.17
N ASP A 107 -22.87 7.03 15.55
CA ASP A 107 -24.28 6.71 15.38
C ASP A 107 -24.76 6.87 13.93
N GLU A 108 -24.16 7.78 13.16
CA GLU A 108 -24.42 7.91 11.72
C GLU A 108 -23.95 6.70 10.94
N LEU A 109 -22.79 6.14 11.32
CA LEU A 109 -22.20 4.96 10.68
C LEU A 109 -22.60 3.65 11.37
N GLU A 110 -23.34 3.71 12.48
CA GLU A 110 -23.71 2.59 13.35
C GLU A 110 -22.53 1.65 13.68
N GLN A 111 -21.35 2.22 13.97
CA GLN A 111 -20.13 1.44 14.21
C GLN A 111 -19.22 2.04 15.26
N THR A 112 -18.45 1.18 15.92
CA THR A 112 -17.35 1.59 16.80
C THR A 112 -16.15 2.06 15.98
N CYS A 113 -15.75 3.30 16.20
CA CYS A 113 -14.61 3.95 15.59
C CYS A 113 -13.45 4.06 16.57
N LEU A 114 -12.23 4.13 16.02
CA LEU A 114 -10.99 4.33 16.77
C LEU A 114 -10.33 5.61 16.27
N VAL A 115 -9.90 6.45 17.21
CA VAL A 115 -9.17 7.69 16.92
C VAL A 115 -7.93 7.77 17.78
N ARG A 116 -6.87 8.36 17.25
CA ARG A 116 -5.63 8.60 18.00
C ARG A 116 -5.75 9.92 18.74
N LEU A 117 -5.27 9.94 19.96
CA LEU A 117 -5.38 11.08 20.86
C LEU A 117 -3.99 11.56 21.26
N THR A 118 -3.84 12.87 21.36
CA THR A 118 -2.79 13.53 22.13
C THR A 118 -3.20 13.58 23.60
N GLU A 119 -2.25 13.90 24.49
CA GLU A 119 -2.57 14.15 25.90
C GLU A 119 -3.58 15.31 26.05
N GLN A 120 -3.45 16.36 25.21
CA GLN A 120 -4.37 17.49 25.19
C GLN A 120 -5.79 17.08 24.78
N ASP A 121 -5.93 16.18 23.79
CA ASP A 121 -7.26 15.68 23.38
C ASP A 121 -7.96 14.91 24.51
N VAL A 122 -7.19 14.28 25.40
CA VAL A 122 -7.74 13.60 26.58
C VAL A 122 -8.15 14.60 27.65
N ASP A 123 -7.33 15.63 27.89
CA ASP A 123 -7.62 16.67 28.88
C ASP A 123 -8.83 17.52 28.50
N ASP A 124 -9.03 17.76 27.20
CA ASP A 124 -10.15 18.54 26.65
C ASP A 124 -11.40 17.69 26.35
N ALA A 125 -11.36 16.37 26.58
CA ALA A 125 -12.46 15.48 26.24
C ALA A 125 -13.69 15.70 27.14
N GLU A 126 -14.87 15.74 26.52
CA GLU A 126 -16.13 15.71 27.27
C GLU A 126 -16.33 14.33 27.94
N PRO A 127 -17.04 14.23 29.09
CA PRO A 127 -17.15 13.01 29.90
C PRO A 127 -17.62 11.74 29.18
N ASP A 128 -18.27 11.87 28.02
CA ASP A 128 -18.80 10.75 27.22
C ASP A 128 -18.29 10.77 25.77
N GLN A 129 -17.26 11.58 25.46
CA GLN A 129 -16.71 11.68 24.10
C GLN A 129 -16.05 10.37 23.65
N TYR A 130 -15.47 9.63 24.58
CA TYR A 130 -14.82 8.34 24.32
C TYR A 130 -15.34 7.28 25.30
N GLU A 131 -15.77 6.13 24.77
CA GLU A 131 -16.16 4.95 25.56
C GLU A 131 -14.96 4.39 26.34
N ARG A 132 -13.78 4.43 25.73
CA ARG A 132 -12.53 3.93 26.31
C ARG A 132 -11.34 4.64 25.67
N ILE A 133 -10.30 4.89 26.47
CA ILE A 133 -9.00 5.34 26.00
C ILE A 133 -7.95 4.29 26.39
N ASP A 134 -7.27 3.73 25.40
CA ASP A 134 -6.22 2.72 25.58
C ASP A 134 -4.86 3.30 25.21
N GLN A 135 -3.82 2.92 25.95
CA GLN A 135 -2.44 3.11 25.49
C GLN A 135 -2.03 1.93 24.61
N VAL A 136 -1.74 2.18 23.34
CA VAL A 136 -1.41 1.15 22.35
C VAL A 136 -0.02 1.38 21.77
N THR A 137 0.71 0.29 21.52
CA THR A 137 2.02 0.35 20.85
C THR A 137 1.84 0.20 19.35
N ILE A 138 2.34 1.17 18.59
CA ILE A 138 2.34 1.17 17.12
C ILE A 138 3.75 0.98 16.54
N HIS A 139 3.81 0.67 15.26
CA HIS A 139 5.05 0.62 14.46
C HIS A 139 5.24 1.95 13.73
N ALA A 140 5.74 2.95 14.46
CA ALA A 140 5.90 4.30 13.93
C ALA A 140 7.08 4.37 12.93
N PRO A 141 7.00 5.25 11.91
CA PRO A 141 8.11 5.48 11.01
C PRO A 141 9.21 6.27 11.71
N THR A 142 10.46 5.85 11.52
CA THR A 142 11.64 6.66 11.87
C THR A 142 11.81 7.83 10.87
N GLU A 143 12.67 8.79 11.21
CA GLU A 143 13.07 9.87 10.28
C GLU A 143 13.58 9.30 8.94
N LYS A 144 14.39 8.24 8.99
CA LYS A 144 14.89 7.54 7.80
C LYS A 144 13.77 7.05 6.88
N LEU A 145 12.72 6.42 7.44
CA LEU A 145 11.60 5.95 6.63
C LEU A 145 10.75 7.12 6.11
N CYS A 146 10.61 8.18 6.92
CA CYS A 146 9.94 9.40 6.50
C CYS A 146 10.64 10.06 5.31
N GLU A 147 11.98 10.11 5.31
CA GLU A 147 12.75 10.69 4.21
C GLU A 147 12.61 9.92 2.89
N ILE A 148 12.57 8.59 2.97
CA ILE A 148 12.45 7.67 1.82
C ILE A 148 11.08 7.83 1.14
N HIS A 149 10.00 7.84 1.93
CA HIS A 149 8.62 7.86 1.41
C HIS A 149 7.93 9.23 1.49
N LYS A 150 8.66 10.27 1.91
CA LYS A 150 8.13 11.63 2.18
C LYS A 150 6.92 11.62 3.11
N LEU A 151 6.99 10.82 4.17
CA LEU A 151 5.97 10.77 5.23
C LEU A 151 6.13 11.98 6.15
N ARG A 152 5.05 12.34 6.86
CA ARG A 152 5.11 13.32 7.93
C ARG A 152 5.45 12.61 9.24
N SER A 153 6.54 13.01 9.90
CA SER A 153 7.02 12.38 11.14
C SER A 153 6.07 12.50 12.34
N SER A 154 5.14 13.47 12.29
CA SER A 154 4.12 13.70 13.30
C SER A 154 2.89 12.80 13.17
N GLU A 155 2.83 11.96 12.14
CA GLU A 155 1.72 11.03 11.98
C GLU A 155 2.05 9.77 12.76
N ASP A 156 1.43 9.63 13.92
CA ASP A 156 1.41 8.43 14.76
C ASP A 156 0.69 7.27 14.06
N ALA A 157 1.11 6.93 12.85
CA ALA A 157 0.54 5.89 12.02
C ALA A 157 1.42 4.65 12.01
N ASP A 158 0.78 3.48 11.93
CA ASP A 158 1.50 2.25 11.64
C ASP A 158 2.09 2.36 10.22
N ALA A 159 3.41 2.29 10.15
CA ALA A 159 4.18 2.45 8.91
C ALA A 159 4.77 1.11 8.42
N PHE A 160 4.24 -0.02 8.91
CA PHE A 160 4.74 -1.34 8.52
C PHE A 160 4.66 -1.57 7.00
N ASP A 161 3.61 -1.11 6.33
CA ASP A 161 3.44 -1.22 4.87
C ASP A 161 4.62 -0.57 4.11
N PHE A 162 5.07 0.62 4.53
CA PHE A 162 6.21 1.29 3.94
C PHE A 162 7.52 0.53 4.18
N ALA A 163 7.72 0.01 5.39
CA ALA A 163 8.90 -0.79 5.67
C ALA A 163 8.89 -2.12 4.90
N LEU A 164 7.72 -2.70 4.64
CA LEU A 164 7.54 -3.89 3.82
C LEU A 164 7.84 -3.62 2.33
N ILE A 165 7.48 -2.43 1.82
CA ILE A 165 7.91 -1.97 0.49
C ILE A 165 9.44 -1.99 0.38
N GLU A 166 10.14 -1.41 1.36
CA GLU A 166 11.61 -1.35 1.33
C GLU A 166 12.25 -2.73 1.49
N TRP A 167 11.66 -3.60 2.31
CA TRP A 167 12.10 -4.99 2.39
C TRP A 167 12.01 -5.70 1.03
N ALA A 168 10.87 -5.58 0.36
CA ALA A 168 10.67 -6.21 -0.95
C ALA A 168 11.62 -5.63 -2.00
N ARG A 169 11.80 -4.31 -2.03
CA ARG A 169 12.72 -3.65 -2.95
C ARG A 169 14.17 -4.11 -2.74
N ILE A 170 14.64 -4.14 -1.51
CA ILE A 170 16.03 -4.50 -1.20
C ILE A 170 16.32 -5.97 -1.50
N HIS A 171 15.41 -6.88 -1.11
CA HIS A 171 15.66 -8.32 -1.21
C HIS A 171 15.21 -8.94 -2.53
N HIS A 172 14.29 -8.29 -3.25
CA HIS A 172 13.58 -8.93 -4.36
C HIS A 172 13.40 -8.08 -5.62
N ARG A 173 13.99 -6.87 -5.73
CA ARG A 173 13.91 -6.03 -6.96
C ARG A 173 14.37 -6.70 -8.25
N ALA A 174 15.23 -7.73 -8.17
CA ALA A 174 15.68 -8.46 -9.36
C ALA A 174 14.63 -9.42 -9.92
N THR A 175 13.50 -9.60 -9.21
CA THR A 175 12.46 -10.57 -9.54
C THR A 175 11.05 -9.96 -9.47
N LEU A 176 10.87 -8.91 -8.67
CA LEU A 176 9.61 -8.21 -8.49
C LEU A 176 9.69 -6.83 -9.10
N ASP A 177 8.67 -6.48 -9.88
CA ASP A 177 8.49 -5.15 -10.45
C ASP A 177 7.95 -4.15 -9.41
N GLY A 178 7.33 -4.66 -8.35
CA GLY A 178 6.68 -3.85 -7.33
C GLY A 178 5.85 -4.63 -6.32
N VAL A 179 4.85 -3.97 -5.78
CA VAL A 179 3.91 -4.51 -4.78
C VAL A 179 2.46 -4.28 -5.20
N TYR A 180 1.55 -5.10 -4.69
CA TYR A 180 0.13 -5.10 -5.03
C TYR A 180 -0.73 -5.20 -3.77
N TRP A 181 -1.69 -4.29 -3.62
CA TRP A 181 -2.75 -4.36 -2.63
C TRP A 181 -4.02 -4.86 -3.32
N ASN A 182 -4.31 -6.15 -3.13
CA ASN A 182 -5.48 -6.81 -3.72
C ASN A 182 -6.75 -6.55 -2.89
N GLU A 183 -7.10 -5.28 -2.75
CA GLU A 183 -8.27 -4.84 -1.99
C GLU A 183 -9.57 -5.31 -2.65
N ARG A 184 -10.63 -5.40 -1.84
CA ARG A 184 -11.97 -5.68 -2.37
C ARG A 184 -12.43 -4.48 -3.21
N TYR A 185 -12.86 -4.76 -4.43
CA TYR A 185 -13.46 -3.75 -5.29
C TYR A 185 -14.81 -3.29 -4.73
N ASN A 186 -14.85 -2.06 -4.24
CA ASN A 186 -16.01 -1.33 -3.76
C ASN A 186 -15.74 0.19 -3.83
N PRO A 187 -15.82 0.81 -5.03
CA PRO A 187 -15.43 2.22 -5.20
C PRO A 187 -16.24 3.19 -4.34
N SER A 188 -17.52 2.90 -4.05
CA SER A 188 -18.36 3.72 -3.17
C SER A 188 -17.91 3.73 -1.71
N ALA A 189 -17.10 2.74 -1.29
CA ALA A 189 -16.45 2.68 0.01
C ALA A 189 -14.92 2.87 -0.12
N TYR A 190 -14.47 3.54 -1.18
CA TYR A 190 -13.05 3.85 -1.44
C TYR A 190 -12.12 2.63 -1.58
N GLY A 191 -12.66 1.47 -1.95
CA GLY A 191 -11.89 0.24 -2.14
C GLY A 191 -11.72 -0.13 -3.62
N ALA A 192 -10.48 -0.30 -4.07
CA ALA A 192 -10.16 -0.87 -5.38
C ALA A 192 -8.72 -1.40 -5.39
N PRO A 193 -8.40 -2.52 -6.08
CA PRO A 193 -7.03 -2.98 -6.17
C PRO A 193 -6.06 -1.91 -6.69
N ARG A 194 -4.86 -1.84 -6.12
CA ARG A 194 -3.79 -0.93 -6.55
C ARG A 194 -2.43 -1.58 -6.47
N ALA A 195 -1.47 -0.99 -7.14
CA ALA A 195 -0.09 -1.42 -7.15
C ALA A 195 0.86 -0.22 -7.11
N GLY A 196 2.09 -0.48 -6.68
CA GLY A 196 3.18 0.46 -6.79
C GLY A 196 4.39 -0.25 -7.38
N LEU A 197 4.92 0.28 -8.48
CA LEU A 197 6.13 -0.24 -9.11
C LEU A 197 7.38 0.39 -8.46
N PHE A 198 8.43 -0.41 -8.27
CA PHE A 198 9.71 0.10 -7.75
C PHE A 198 10.38 1.05 -8.73
N GLU A 199 10.34 0.67 -10.02
CA GLU A 199 10.86 1.40 -11.15
C GLU A 199 9.90 1.20 -12.33
N VAL A 200 9.81 2.18 -13.22
CA VAL A 200 8.99 2.08 -14.43
C VAL A 200 9.79 2.57 -15.62
N ASN A 201 9.77 1.83 -16.73
CA ASN A 201 10.18 2.38 -18.00
C ASN A 201 9.01 3.16 -18.59
N ILE A 202 9.03 4.49 -18.43
CA ILE A 202 7.96 5.37 -18.92
C ILE A 202 7.78 5.28 -20.44
N GLU A 203 8.78 4.84 -21.20
CA GLU A 203 8.68 4.63 -22.66
C GLU A 203 7.74 3.48 -23.03
N HIS A 204 7.49 2.55 -22.09
CA HIS A 204 6.54 1.45 -22.27
C HIS A 204 5.10 1.84 -21.87
N LEU A 205 4.89 3.06 -21.40
CA LEU A 205 3.57 3.57 -21.05
C LEU A 205 2.95 4.27 -22.27
N ILE A 206 1.84 3.74 -22.74
CA ILE A 206 1.11 4.28 -23.89
C ILE A 206 -0.04 5.12 -23.36
N LYS A 207 -0.14 6.38 -23.79
CA LYS A 207 -1.27 7.24 -23.45
C LYS A 207 -2.55 6.69 -24.07
N CYS A 208 -3.62 6.61 -23.28
CA CYS A 208 -4.93 6.11 -23.70
C CYS A 208 -6.02 7.15 -23.45
N ASP A 209 -7.00 7.22 -24.34
CA ASP A 209 -8.13 8.15 -24.21
C ASP A 209 -9.37 7.51 -23.57
N THR A 210 -9.36 6.18 -23.41
CA THR A 210 -10.49 5.41 -22.90
C THR A 210 -10.10 4.55 -21.71
N TYR A 211 -10.96 4.55 -20.70
CA TYR A 211 -10.85 3.66 -19.55
C TYR A 211 -11.35 2.26 -19.92
N PRO A 212 -10.88 1.20 -19.25
CA PRO A 212 -11.42 -0.14 -19.45
C PRO A 212 -12.92 -0.19 -19.16
N GLU A 213 -13.68 -0.87 -20.02
CA GLU A 213 -15.15 -0.92 -19.91
C GLU A 213 -15.63 -1.74 -18.70
N ASN A 214 -14.85 -2.75 -18.29
CA ASN A 214 -15.24 -3.67 -17.22
C ASN A 214 -14.10 -3.96 -16.23
N GLU A 215 -13.92 -3.06 -15.25
CA GLU A 215 -12.88 -3.22 -14.23
C GLU A 215 -13.12 -4.42 -13.30
N HIS A 216 -14.36 -4.90 -13.17
CA HIS A 216 -14.67 -6.09 -12.37
C HIS A 216 -14.01 -7.36 -12.91
N GLU A 217 -13.77 -7.46 -14.21
CA GLU A 217 -13.03 -8.58 -14.80
C GLU A 217 -11.52 -8.45 -14.55
N LEU A 218 -11.03 -7.21 -14.46
CA LEU A 218 -9.62 -6.89 -14.24
C LEU A 218 -9.15 -7.14 -12.80
N ILE A 219 -10.06 -7.27 -11.83
CA ILE A 219 -9.66 -7.60 -10.45
C ILE A 219 -9.14 -9.03 -10.29
N GLN A 220 -9.41 -9.90 -11.27
CA GLN A 220 -8.90 -11.26 -11.24
C GLN A 220 -7.40 -11.25 -11.56
N VAL A 221 -6.59 -11.66 -10.60
CA VAL A 221 -5.13 -11.67 -10.71
C VAL A 221 -4.60 -13.10 -10.63
N GLY A 222 -3.51 -13.37 -11.36
CA GLY A 222 -2.80 -14.63 -11.22
C GLY A 222 -2.10 -14.69 -9.86
N ARG A 223 -2.25 -15.78 -9.13
CA ARG A 223 -1.48 -16.04 -7.89
C ARG A 223 -0.51 -17.18 -8.16
N VAL A 224 0.78 -16.92 -7.95
CA VAL A 224 1.82 -17.93 -8.12
C VAL A 224 2.64 -18.07 -6.85
N THR A 225 3.14 -19.27 -6.60
CA THR A 225 4.09 -19.51 -5.52
C THR A 225 5.48 -19.08 -5.95
N TRP A 226 6.32 -18.67 -4.99
CA TRP A 226 7.74 -18.39 -5.23
C TRP A 226 8.47 -19.54 -5.96
N ALA A 227 8.11 -20.79 -5.66
CA ALA A 227 8.70 -21.97 -6.32
C ALA A 227 8.21 -22.18 -7.76
N GLN A 228 7.01 -21.70 -8.12
CA GLN A 228 6.57 -21.67 -9.51
C GLN A 228 7.35 -20.60 -10.28
N LEU A 229 7.46 -19.40 -9.71
CA LEU A 229 8.20 -18.29 -10.31
C LEU A 229 9.66 -18.64 -10.60
N GLN A 230 10.36 -19.25 -9.63
CA GLN A 230 11.76 -19.66 -9.81
C GLN A 230 11.95 -20.71 -10.92
N ARG A 231 10.95 -21.58 -11.15
CA ARG A 231 10.99 -22.55 -12.25
C ARG A 231 10.79 -21.85 -13.60
N GLU A 232 9.85 -20.92 -13.70
CA GLU A 232 9.63 -20.13 -14.92
C GLU A 232 10.90 -19.38 -15.34
N THR A 233 11.64 -18.81 -14.40
CA THR A 233 12.91 -18.11 -14.68
C THR A 233 14.04 -19.06 -15.11
N GLN A 234 14.06 -20.31 -14.62
CA GLN A 234 15.10 -21.29 -14.95
C GLN A 234 14.90 -21.96 -16.32
N TYR A 235 13.67 -22.08 -16.81
CA TYR A 235 13.35 -22.72 -18.10
C TYR A 235 13.04 -21.72 -19.23
N GLY A 236 13.04 -20.42 -18.94
CA GLY A 236 12.77 -19.34 -19.88
C GLY A 236 14.02 -18.67 -20.47
N GLN A 237 15.20 -19.27 -20.35
CA GLN A 237 16.45 -18.86 -21.02
C GLN A 237 16.81 -19.80 -22.16
#